data_AF-K6V2V2-F1
#
_entry.id   AF-K6V2V2-F1
#
_cell.length_a   1.000
_cell.length_b   1.000
_cell.length_c   1.000
_cell.angle_alpha   90.00
_cell.angle_beta   90.00
_cell.angle_gamma   90.00
#
_symmetry.space_group_name_H-M   'P 1'
#
loop_
_entity.id
_entity.type
_entity.pdbx_description
1 polymer ?
#
loop_
_entity_poly.entity_id
_entity_poly.type
_entity_poly.pdbx_seq_one_letter_code
_entity_poly.pdbx_strand_id
1 'polypeptide(L)'
;YVKDFFKCKSILNGNFQAYRDAAKGYEDNDGSFIKFCTDAASYIRYFKNDPNINISAFCEYTNYWFYGKLESTDKITYNQALLNKFFDDVDIIQHCKDHKEAIDEHAYSDLKKLDELYDKFYIFKEKSSTQDNGRCEEGKKCVQEYKKHDSTCMGNGNNRFCNELENFRDLFNKYLKSENKCDNIEELPSFQGSPLAATILLPVLVMSVIIFFSFFAYKVDKFFVQK
;
A
#
# COMPACT_ATOMS: atom_id res chain seq x y z
N TYR A 1 1.57 -26.19 -15.92
CA TYR A 1 0.29 -26.21 -15.17
C TYR A 1 0.28 -27.32 -14.13
N VAL A 2 0.37 -28.57 -14.55
CA VAL A 2 0.30 -29.74 -13.67
C VAL A 2 1.52 -29.83 -12.72
N LYS A 3 2.73 -29.48 -13.18
CA LYS A 3 3.96 -29.53 -12.38
C LYS A 3 4.00 -28.51 -11.22
N ASP A 4 3.61 -27.26 -11.47
CA ASP A 4 3.61 -26.19 -10.43
C ASP A 4 2.44 -26.35 -9.45
N PHE A 5 1.29 -26.80 -9.94
CA PHE A 5 0.17 -27.24 -9.11
C PHE A 5 0.58 -28.39 -8.19
N PHE A 6 1.30 -29.39 -8.70
CA PHE A 6 1.82 -30.49 -7.88
C PHE A 6 2.95 -30.07 -6.94
N LYS A 7 3.75 -29.04 -7.25
CA LYS A 7 4.80 -28.53 -6.36
C LYS A 7 4.19 -27.85 -5.14
N CYS A 8 3.24 -26.92 -5.33
CA CYS A 8 2.45 -26.32 -4.25
C CYS A 8 1.62 -27.37 -3.49
N LYS A 9 0.99 -28.33 -4.19
CA LYS A 9 0.26 -29.45 -3.56
C LYS A 9 1.20 -30.41 -2.80
N SER A 10 2.45 -30.58 -3.21
CA SER A 10 3.46 -31.39 -2.50
C SER A 10 4.04 -30.66 -1.28
N ILE A 11 4.15 -29.33 -1.31
CA ILE A 11 4.44 -28.51 -0.12
C ILE A 11 3.35 -28.72 0.93
N LEU A 12 2.08 -28.78 0.50
CA LEU A 12 0.92 -29.04 1.36
C LEU A 12 0.82 -30.50 1.85
N ASN A 13 1.19 -31.49 1.03
CA ASN A 13 0.97 -32.92 1.35
C ASN A 13 2.22 -33.68 1.83
N GLY A 14 3.43 -33.15 1.64
CA GLY A 14 4.69 -33.86 1.95
C GLY A 14 5.69 -33.08 2.80
N ASN A 15 5.50 -31.76 2.99
CA ASN A 15 6.42 -30.95 3.78
C ASN A 15 5.74 -29.85 4.62
N PHE A 16 4.44 -30.01 4.89
CA PHE A 16 3.67 -29.16 5.78
C PHE A 16 4.30 -29.10 7.17
N GLN A 17 5.01 -30.14 7.61
CA GLN A 17 5.76 -30.13 8.86
C GLN A 17 6.95 -29.17 8.80
N ALA A 18 7.79 -29.20 7.77
CA ALA A 18 8.95 -28.31 7.68
C ALA A 18 8.56 -26.83 7.45
N TYR A 19 7.38 -26.57 6.89
CA TYR A 19 6.80 -25.23 6.80
C TYR A 19 6.04 -24.82 8.07
N ARG A 20 5.36 -25.73 8.79
CA ARG A 20 4.82 -25.49 10.15
C ARG A 20 5.93 -25.23 11.16
N ASP A 21 7.01 -25.98 11.10
CA ASP A 21 8.17 -25.86 11.99
C ASP A 21 8.90 -24.53 11.73
N ALA A 22 8.93 -24.07 10.47
CA ALA A 22 9.46 -22.76 10.09
C ALA A 22 8.47 -21.61 10.36
N ALA A 23 7.17 -21.84 10.19
CA ALA A 23 6.09 -20.87 10.43
C ALA A 23 5.64 -20.82 11.89
N LYS A 24 6.23 -21.67 12.76
CA LYS A 24 5.99 -21.84 14.20
C LYS A 24 4.57 -21.48 14.64
N GLY A 25 3.68 -22.47 14.73
CA GLY A 25 2.35 -22.31 15.34
C GLY A 25 1.19 -22.14 14.35
N TYR A 26 1.46 -21.90 13.07
CA TYR A 26 0.39 -21.71 12.09
C TYR A 26 -0.38 -23.01 11.78
N GLU A 27 -1.67 -23.02 12.12
CA GLU A 27 -2.65 -24.02 11.68
C GLU A 27 -3.54 -23.43 10.58
N ASP A 28 -3.63 -24.09 9.42
CA ASP A 28 -4.45 -23.63 8.28
C ASP A 28 -5.94 -23.98 8.44
N ASN A 29 -6.53 -23.57 9.55
CA ASN A 29 -7.90 -23.95 9.93
C ASN A 29 -8.98 -23.32 9.02
N ASP A 30 -8.64 -22.22 8.32
CA ASP A 30 -9.53 -21.50 7.40
C ASP A 30 -9.27 -21.80 5.91
N GLY A 31 -8.28 -22.66 5.61
CA GLY A 31 -7.87 -22.99 4.24
C GLY A 31 -7.19 -21.85 3.48
N SER A 32 -6.83 -20.75 4.16
CA SER A 32 -6.24 -19.57 3.52
C SER A 32 -4.85 -19.85 2.94
N PHE A 33 -4.08 -20.77 3.54
CA PHE A 33 -2.77 -21.18 3.03
C PHE A 33 -2.90 -22.02 1.76
N ILE A 34 -3.88 -22.94 1.70
CA ILE A 34 -4.19 -23.69 0.47
C ILE A 34 -4.60 -22.72 -0.65
N LYS A 35 -5.44 -21.73 -0.34
CA LYS A 35 -5.85 -20.71 -1.30
C LYS A 35 -4.65 -19.91 -1.80
N PHE A 36 -3.83 -19.37 -0.90
CA PHE A 36 -2.59 -18.66 -1.25
C PHE A 36 -1.70 -19.50 -2.17
N CYS A 37 -1.46 -20.77 -1.83
CA CYS A 37 -0.65 -21.68 -2.65
C CYS A 37 -1.24 -21.90 -4.04
N THR A 38 -2.56 -21.97 -4.16
CA THR A 38 -3.27 -22.16 -5.44
C THR A 38 -3.12 -20.93 -6.34
N ASP A 39 -3.28 -19.75 -5.75
CA ASP A 39 -3.15 -18.46 -6.44
C ASP A 39 -1.69 -18.24 -6.87
N ALA A 40 -0.74 -18.51 -5.97
CA ALA A 40 0.70 -18.47 -6.24
C ALA A 40 1.10 -19.38 -7.40
N ALA A 41 0.67 -20.64 -7.40
CA ALA A 41 0.98 -21.58 -8.49
C ALA A 41 0.44 -21.07 -9.85
N SER A 42 -0.75 -20.46 -9.83
CA SER A 42 -1.36 -19.90 -11.03
C SER A 42 -0.59 -18.70 -11.56
N TYR A 43 -0.19 -17.79 -10.67
CA TYR A 43 0.57 -16.59 -11.01
C TYR A 43 1.99 -16.92 -11.50
N ILE A 44 2.71 -17.81 -10.80
CA ILE A 44 4.06 -18.24 -11.19
C ILE A 44 4.05 -18.89 -12.56
N ARG A 45 3.03 -19.70 -12.88
CA ARG A 45 2.88 -20.25 -14.23
C ARG A 45 2.69 -19.15 -15.27
N TYR A 46 1.83 -18.16 -14.97
CA TYR A 46 1.59 -17.06 -15.88
C TYR A 46 2.89 -16.30 -16.16
N PHE A 47 3.64 -15.95 -15.10
CA PHE A 47 4.98 -15.36 -15.19
C PHE A 47 5.96 -16.19 -16.02
N LYS A 48 6.04 -17.51 -15.80
CA LYS A 48 6.92 -18.41 -16.56
C LYS A 48 6.57 -18.47 -18.06
N ASN A 49 5.33 -18.17 -18.41
CA ASN A 49 4.87 -18.14 -19.80
C ASN A 49 5.07 -16.77 -20.48
N ASP A 50 5.11 -15.68 -19.70
CA ASP A 50 5.35 -14.33 -20.21
C ASP A 50 6.32 -13.56 -19.28
N PRO A 51 7.60 -13.44 -19.68
CA PRO A 51 8.62 -12.80 -18.85
C PRO A 51 8.42 -11.28 -18.68
N ASN A 52 7.46 -10.66 -19.38
CA ASN A 52 7.13 -9.24 -19.19
C ASN A 52 6.24 -9.01 -17.96
N ILE A 53 5.74 -10.07 -17.33
CA ILE A 53 4.95 -9.98 -16.11
C ILE A 53 5.85 -9.57 -14.94
N ASN A 54 5.40 -8.55 -14.21
CA ASN A 54 6.10 -8.08 -13.02
C ASN A 54 5.91 -9.05 -11.83
N ILE A 55 6.83 -10.00 -11.69
CA ILE A 55 6.87 -10.95 -10.56
C ILE A 55 7.20 -10.30 -9.22
N SER A 56 7.77 -9.09 -9.19
CA SER A 56 8.15 -8.39 -7.97
C SER A 56 6.98 -8.17 -7.02
N ALA A 57 5.83 -7.77 -7.54
CA ALA A 57 4.62 -7.56 -6.74
C ALA A 57 4.16 -8.86 -6.04
N PHE A 58 4.31 -10.01 -6.70
CA PHE A 58 4.04 -11.31 -6.09
C PHE A 58 5.06 -11.65 -4.99
N CYS A 59 6.34 -11.36 -5.20
CA CYS A 59 7.38 -11.58 -4.19
C CYS A 59 7.12 -10.74 -2.93
N GLU A 60 6.80 -9.45 -3.09
CA GLU A 60 6.50 -8.52 -2.00
C GLU A 60 5.23 -8.92 -1.24
N TYR A 61 4.16 -9.28 -1.96
CA TYR A 61 2.95 -9.78 -1.34
C TYR A 61 3.19 -11.08 -0.57
N THR A 62 3.98 -12.00 -1.13
CA THR A 62 4.33 -13.26 -0.44
C THR A 62 5.09 -13.00 0.87
N ASN A 63 5.99 -12.01 0.86
CA ASN A 63 6.72 -11.57 2.05
C ASN A 63 5.78 -11.03 3.14
N TYR A 64 4.90 -10.10 2.78
CA TYR A 64 3.85 -9.59 3.67
C TYR A 64 2.97 -10.71 4.24
N TRP A 65 2.49 -11.59 3.36
CA TRP A 65 1.56 -12.65 3.73
C TRP A 65 2.19 -13.64 4.71
N PHE A 66 3.41 -14.12 4.42
CA PHE A 66 4.12 -15.01 5.33
C PHE A 66 4.41 -14.36 6.67
N TYR A 67 4.88 -13.11 6.71
CA TYR A 67 5.10 -12.40 7.96
C TYR A 67 3.85 -12.37 8.85
N GLY A 68 2.69 -12.11 8.25
CA GLY A 68 1.40 -12.08 8.94
C GLY A 68 0.96 -13.41 9.54
N LYS A 69 1.42 -14.54 8.97
CA LYS A 69 1.07 -15.88 9.43
C LYS A 69 1.99 -16.45 10.52
N LEU A 70 3.12 -15.79 10.82
CA LEU A 70 4.05 -16.27 11.85
C LEU A 70 3.55 -15.98 13.27
N GLU A 71 3.55 -17.01 14.13
CA GLU A 71 3.29 -16.88 15.58
C GLU A 71 4.60 -16.93 16.38
N SER A 72 5.59 -16.14 15.96
CA SER A 72 6.91 -16.06 16.59
C SER A 72 7.22 -14.66 17.09
N THR A 73 8.10 -14.55 18.09
CA THR A 73 8.70 -13.28 18.52
C THR A 73 9.84 -12.84 17.59
N ASP A 74 10.50 -13.77 16.89
CA ASP A 74 11.55 -13.49 15.91
C ASP A 74 11.03 -13.59 14.47
N LYS A 75 9.94 -12.86 14.18
CA LYS A 75 9.24 -12.97 12.89
C LYS A 75 10.16 -12.68 11.70
N ILE A 76 11.11 -11.76 11.86
CA ILE A 76 12.02 -11.36 10.77
C ILE A 76 12.85 -12.56 10.30
N THR A 77 13.54 -13.23 11.21
CA THR A 77 14.41 -14.36 10.87
C THR A 77 13.60 -15.53 10.28
N TYR A 78 12.47 -15.87 10.89
CA TYR A 78 11.61 -16.96 10.41
C TYR A 78 11.01 -16.64 9.03
N ASN A 79 10.57 -15.41 8.81
CA ASN A 79 10.02 -14.98 7.53
C ASN A 79 11.06 -15.07 6.40
N GLN A 80 12.30 -14.63 6.66
CA GLN A 80 13.38 -14.73 5.68
C GLN A 80 13.72 -16.18 5.33
N ALA A 81 13.81 -17.06 6.33
CA ALA A 81 14.04 -18.49 6.10
C ALA A 81 12.90 -19.12 5.28
N LEU A 82 11.66 -18.77 5.62
CA LEU A 82 10.45 -19.24 4.97
C LEU A 82 10.39 -18.79 3.50
N LEU A 83 10.64 -17.50 3.22
CA LEU A 83 10.67 -16.94 1.87
C LEU A 83 11.76 -17.56 0.99
N ASN A 84 12.97 -17.70 1.53
CA ASN A 84 14.07 -18.31 0.80
C ASN A 84 13.73 -19.73 0.39
N LYS A 85 13.20 -20.53 1.32
CA LYS A 85 12.77 -21.89 1.04
C LYS A 85 11.65 -21.92 0.00
N PHE A 86 10.59 -21.12 0.19
CA PHE A 86 9.45 -21.09 -0.73
C PHE A 86 9.84 -20.69 -2.15
N PHE A 87 10.62 -19.62 -2.32
CA PHE A 87 11.00 -19.16 -3.66
C PHE A 87 11.98 -20.09 -4.37
N ASP A 88 12.85 -20.78 -3.63
CA ASP A 88 13.69 -21.86 -4.16
C ASP A 88 12.82 -23.07 -4.58
N ASP A 89 11.91 -23.47 -3.69
CA ASP A 89 10.93 -24.53 -3.92
C ASP A 89 9.91 -24.21 -5.01
N VAL A 90 9.84 -23.02 -5.60
CA VAL A 90 9.02 -22.75 -6.81
C VAL A 90 9.83 -22.25 -8.00
N ASP A 91 11.16 -22.25 -7.87
CA ASP A 91 12.12 -21.89 -8.91
C ASP A 91 11.91 -20.45 -9.41
N ILE A 92 11.77 -19.51 -8.46
CA ILE A 92 11.67 -18.06 -8.74
C ILE A 92 12.62 -17.23 -7.86
N ILE A 93 13.48 -17.87 -7.07
CA ILE A 93 14.35 -17.20 -6.08
C ILE A 93 15.20 -16.08 -6.68
N GLN A 94 15.70 -16.25 -7.91
CA GLN A 94 16.51 -15.24 -8.59
C GLN A 94 15.71 -13.99 -8.98
N HIS A 95 14.40 -14.14 -9.20
CA HIS A 95 13.50 -13.02 -9.51
C HIS A 95 12.99 -12.31 -8.26
N CYS A 96 12.88 -13.02 -7.14
CA CYS A 96 12.42 -12.45 -5.88
C CYS A 96 13.56 -11.99 -4.94
N LYS A 97 14.83 -12.12 -5.34
CA LYS A 97 15.98 -11.88 -4.45
C LYS A 97 15.98 -10.48 -3.83
N ASP A 98 15.61 -9.47 -4.62
CA ASP A 98 15.63 -8.05 -4.23
C ASP A 98 14.31 -7.61 -3.56
N HIS A 99 13.30 -8.49 -3.54
CA HIS A 99 11.95 -8.25 -2.99
C HIS A 99 11.72 -9.01 -1.67
N LYS A 100 12.81 -9.38 -1.00
CA LYS A 100 12.84 -10.05 0.31
C LYS A 100 13.29 -9.12 1.44
N GLU A 101 13.08 -7.80 1.28
CA GLU A 101 13.36 -6.83 2.32
C GLU A 101 12.71 -7.28 3.64
N ALA A 102 13.44 -7.16 4.74
CA ALA A 102 12.89 -7.49 6.05
C ALA A 102 11.72 -6.55 6.36
N ILE A 103 10.57 -7.14 6.69
CA ILE A 103 9.40 -6.39 7.17
C ILE A 103 9.46 -6.42 8.70
N ASP A 104 9.44 -5.25 9.33
CA ASP A 104 9.24 -5.13 10.78
C ASP A 104 7.75 -4.96 11.11
N GLU A 105 7.41 -4.93 12.41
CA GLU A 105 6.02 -4.85 12.84
C GLU A 105 5.33 -3.56 12.40
N HIS A 106 6.08 -2.45 12.31
CA HIS A 106 5.55 -1.18 11.85
C HIS A 106 5.24 -1.23 10.35
N ALA A 107 6.18 -1.69 9.53
CA ALA A 107 6.01 -1.88 8.10
C ALA A 107 4.87 -2.86 7.81
N TYR A 108 4.76 -3.96 8.56
CA TYR A 108 3.65 -4.90 8.44
C TYR A 108 2.29 -4.24 8.77
N SER A 109 2.21 -3.44 9.83
CA SER A 109 1.00 -2.72 10.21
C SER A 109 0.54 -1.77 9.10
N ASP A 110 1.47 -1.07 8.46
CA ASP A 110 1.18 -0.16 7.34
C ASP A 110 0.76 -0.92 6.08
N LEU A 111 1.46 -2.01 5.73
CA LEU A 111 1.09 -2.89 4.63
C LEU A 111 -0.30 -3.50 4.82
N LYS A 112 -0.64 -3.92 6.04
CA LYS A 112 -1.96 -4.48 6.35
C LYS A 112 -3.09 -3.46 6.13
N LYS A 113 -2.90 -2.19 6.50
CA LYS A 113 -3.88 -1.13 6.23
C LYS A 113 -4.08 -0.92 4.73
N LEU A 114 -2.99 -0.95 3.95
CA LEU A 114 -3.06 -0.87 2.49
C LEU A 114 -3.79 -2.07 1.89
N ASP A 115 -3.44 -3.28 2.31
CA ASP A 115 -4.07 -4.54 1.87
C ASP A 115 -5.59 -4.50 2.11
N GLU A 116 -6.01 -4.09 3.30
CA GLU A 116 -7.42 -3.92 3.64
C GLU A 116 -8.15 -2.86 2.78
N LEU A 117 -7.45 -1.81 2.32
CA LEU A 117 -7.99 -0.81 1.40
C LEU A 117 -8.13 -1.37 -0.02
N TYR A 118 -7.10 -2.06 -0.51
CA TYR A 118 -7.09 -2.70 -1.82
C TYR A 118 -8.16 -3.78 -1.93
N ASP A 119 -8.35 -4.62 -0.91
CA ASP A 119 -9.39 -5.64 -0.88
C ASP A 119 -10.79 -5.03 -1.08
N LYS A 120 -11.11 -3.98 -0.30
CA LYS A 120 -12.38 -3.26 -0.43
C LYS A 120 -12.53 -2.62 -1.80
N PHE A 121 -11.44 -2.03 -2.32
CA PHE A 121 -11.44 -1.43 -3.64
C PHE A 121 -11.67 -2.46 -4.74
N TYR A 122 -11.05 -3.64 -4.68
CA TYR A 122 -11.24 -4.67 -5.69
C TYR A 122 -12.66 -5.23 -5.68
N ILE A 123 -13.27 -5.40 -4.49
CA ILE A 123 -14.70 -5.76 -4.37
C ILE A 123 -15.58 -4.65 -4.97
N PHE A 124 -15.30 -3.38 -4.66
CA PHE A 124 -16.00 -2.23 -5.24
C PHE A 124 -15.86 -2.19 -6.77
N LYS A 125 -14.70 -2.58 -7.30
CA LYS A 125 -14.36 -2.60 -8.72
C LYS A 125 -14.97 -3.77 -9.49
N GLU A 126 -15.48 -4.80 -8.81
CA GLU A 126 -16.04 -5.97 -9.49
C GLU A 126 -17.14 -5.56 -10.48
N LYS A 127 -16.99 -6.08 -11.71
CA LYS A 127 -17.92 -5.80 -12.80
C LYS A 127 -19.26 -6.42 -12.48
N SER A 128 -20.26 -5.59 -12.18
CA SER A 128 -21.65 -6.03 -12.11
C SER A 128 -22.54 -5.24 -13.07
N SER A 129 -23.58 -5.93 -13.57
CA SER A 129 -24.57 -5.38 -14.50
C SER A 129 -25.56 -4.42 -13.82
N THR A 130 -25.66 -4.43 -12.49
CA THR A 130 -26.59 -3.63 -11.69
C THR A 130 -25.86 -2.76 -10.66
N GLN A 131 -26.57 -1.83 -10.01
CA GLN A 131 -26.09 -1.19 -8.79
C GLN A 131 -26.22 -2.22 -7.66
N ASP A 132 -25.18 -3.03 -7.50
CA ASP A 132 -25.11 -3.98 -6.38
C ASP A 132 -24.85 -3.19 -5.09
N ASN A 133 -25.81 -3.20 -4.17
CA ASN A 133 -25.68 -2.49 -2.90
C ASN A 133 -24.44 -2.96 -2.13
N GLY A 134 -24.05 -4.24 -2.21
CA GLY A 134 -22.89 -4.78 -1.50
C GLY A 134 -21.58 -4.10 -1.91
N ARG A 135 -21.29 -4.06 -3.22
CA ARG A 135 -20.05 -3.41 -3.71
C ARG A 135 -20.03 -1.90 -3.46
N CYS A 136 -21.18 -1.24 -3.52
CA CYS A 136 -21.27 0.20 -3.29
C CYS A 136 -20.98 0.53 -1.82
N GLU A 137 -21.44 -0.31 -0.89
CA GLU A 137 -21.08 -0.19 0.52
C GLU A 137 -19.59 -0.44 0.76
N GLU A 138 -18.95 -1.38 0.05
CA GLU A 138 -17.48 -1.53 0.12
C GLU A 138 -16.74 -0.30 -0.40
N GLY A 139 -17.23 0.34 -1.47
CA GLY A 139 -16.69 1.61 -1.95
C GLY A 139 -16.80 2.73 -0.90
N LYS A 140 -17.93 2.84 -0.20
CA LYS A 140 -18.08 3.80 0.91
C LYS A 140 -17.16 3.49 2.09
N LYS A 141 -17.05 2.22 2.49
CA LYS A 141 -16.12 1.80 3.55
C LYS A 141 -14.68 2.11 3.17
N CYS A 142 -14.31 1.89 1.92
CA CYS A 142 -12.99 2.24 1.40
C CYS A 142 -12.67 3.73 1.59
N VAL A 143 -13.62 4.63 1.26
CA VAL A 143 -13.49 6.08 1.52
C VAL A 143 -13.32 6.39 3.01
N GLN A 144 -14.13 5.75 3.86
CA GLN A 144 -14.08 5.96 5.30
C GLN A 144 -12.75 5.51 5.90
N GLU A 145 -12.26 4.32 5.53
CA GLU A 145 -10.99 3.78 6.00
C GLU A 145 -9.82 4.64 5.54
N TYR A 146 -9.79 5.05 4.26
CA TYR A 146 -8.74 5.91 3.73
C TYR A 146 -8.63 7.21 4.54
N LYS A 147 -9.77 7.89 4.77
CA LYS A 147 -9.82 9.17 5.52
C LYS A 147 -9.32 9.05 6.97
N LYS A 148 -9.26 7.86 7.58
CA LYS A 148 -8.70 7.70 8.93
C LYS A 148 -7.19 7.96 9.00
N HIS A 149 -6.49 7.89 7.88
CA HIS A 149 -5.04 8.12 7.82
C HIS A 149 -4.65 9.59 7.72
N ASP A 150 -5.62 10.50 7.72
CA ASP A 150 -5.41 11.94 7.59
C ASP A 150 -4.42 12.48 8.64
N SER A 151 -4.64 12.18 9.91
CA SER A 151 -3.74 12.60 10.99
C SER A 151 -2.34 11.95 10.94
N THR A 152 -2.23 10.81 10.27
CA THR A 152 -0.94 10.10 10.11
C THR A 152 -0.11 10.76 9.00
N CYS A 153 -0.77 11.19 7.92
CA CYS A 153 -0.11 11.70 6.72
C CYS A 153 -0.06 13.23 6.63
N MET A 154 -1.02 13.96 7.21
CA MET A 154 -0.96 15.42 7.30
C MET A 154 0.15 15.85 8.26
N GLY A 155 1.08 16.68 7.78
CA GLY A 155 2.14 17.29 8.60
C GLY A 155 3.38 16.42 8.86
N ASN A 156 3.29 15.10 8.67
CA ASN A 156 4.43 14.18 8.86
C ASN A 156 5.25 13.90 7.59
N GLY A 157 4.93 14.57 6.47
CA GLY A 157 5.71 14.52 5.24
C GLY A 157 5.67 13.18 4.49
N ASN A 158 6.47 13.13 3.43
CA ASN A 158 6.56 12.11 2.38
C ASN A 158 7.13 10.77 2.88
N ASN A 159 6.43 10.08 3.80
CA ASN A 159 6.81 8.72 4.22
C ASN A 159 6.27 7.66 3.24
N ARG A 160 6.91 6.49 3.19
CA ARG A 160 6.61 5.43 2.21
C ARG A 160 5.13 5.02 2.24
N PHE A 161 4.54 4.89 3.44
CA PHE A 161 3.13 4.53 3.60
C PHE A 161 2.18 5.58 3.01
N CYS A 162 2.38 6.87 3.33
CA CYS A 162 1.55 7.94 2.79
C CYS A 162 1.69 8.08 1.27
N ASN A 163 2.87 7.79 0.71
CA ASN A 163 3.06 7.78 -0.74
C ASN A 163 2.26 6.67 -1.42
N GLU A 164 2.20 5.48 -0.81
CA GLU A 164 1.35 4.40 -1.31
C GLU A 164 -0.15 4.71 -1.15
N LEU A 165 -0.54 5.45 -0.11
CA LEU A 165 -1.92 5.97 -0.01
C LEU A 165 -2.24 6.96 -1.13
N GLU A 166 -1.31 7.83 -1.53
CA GLU A 166 -1.52 8.71 -2.68
C GLU A 166 -1.61 7.93 -4.01
N ASN A 167 -0.80 6.88 -4.18
CA ASN A 167 -0.93 5.98 -5.33
C ASN A 167 -2.31 5.30 -5.37
N PHE A 168 -2.78 4.84 -4.19
CA PHE A 168 -4.10 4.26 -4.03
C PHE A 168 -5.21 5.26 -4.35
N ARG A 169 -5.08 6.50 -3.87
CA ARG A 169 -5.98 7.63 -4.15
C ARG A 169 -6.17 7.82 -5.65
N ASP A 170 -5.07 7.87 -6.39
CA ASP A 170 -5.10 8.08 -7.84
C ASP A 170 -5.77 6.91 -8.57
N LEU A 171 -5.49 5.68 -8.16
CA LEU A 171 -6.14 4.48 -8.70
C LEU A 171 -7.66 4.50 -8.45
N PHE A 172 -8.07 4.77 -7.21
CA PHE A 172 -9.47 4.80 -6.80
C PHE A 172 -10.24 5.92 -7.54
N ASN A 173 -9.73 7.14 -7.53
CA ASN A 173 -10.38 8.30 -8.14
C ASN A 173 -10.47 8.15 -9.66
N LYS A 174 -9.47 7.51 -10.29
CA LYS A 174 -9.54 7.17 -11.72
C LYS A 174 -10.69 6.23 -12.02
N TYR A 175 -10.86 5.16 -11.23
CA TYR A 175 -11.99 4.23 -11.37
C TYR A 175 -13.32 4.92 -11.12
N LEU A 176 -13.39 5.78 -10.09
CA LEU A 176 -14.59 6.53 -9.75
C LEU A 176 -15.09 7.40 -10.91
N LYS A 177 -14.17 8.02 -11.65
CA LYS A 177 -14.46 8.87 -12.82
C LYS A 177 -14.86 8.08 -14.07
N SER A 178 -14.32 6.88 -14.26
CA SER A 178 -14.45 6.16 -15.54
C SER A 178 -15.55 5.12 -15.56
N GLU A 179 -15.79 4.43 -14.45
CA GLU A 179 -16.55 3.16 -14.45
C GLU A 179 -17.54 3.00 -13.29
N ASN A 180 -17.59 3.95 -12.35
CA ASN A 180 -18.47 3.85 -11.19
C ASN A 180 -19.95 3.93 -11.55
N LYS A 181 -20.75 3.03 -10.96
CA LYS A 181 -22.22 2.99 -11.06
C LYS A 181 -22.91 3.11 -9.70
N CYS A 182 -22.16 3.48 -8.66
CA CYS A 182 -22.65 3.68 -7.31
C CYS A 182 -22.80 5.18 -7.02
N ASP A 183 -23.97 5.59 -6.59
CA ASP A 183 -24.20 6.98 -6.17
C ASP A 183 -23.53 7.28 -4.83
N ASN A 184 -23.17 8.56 -4.63
CA ASN A 184 -22.69 9.11 -3.37
C ASN A 184 -21.38 8.51 -2.83
N ILE A 185 -20.46 8.13 -3.73
CA ILE A 185 -19.07 7.84 -3.36
C ILE A 185 -18.22 9.05 -3.78
N GLU A 186 -17.55 9.65 -2.80
CA GLU A 186 -16.70 10.82 -3.02
C GLU A 186 -15.29 10.43 -3.48
N GLU A 187 -14.63 11.33 -4.20
CA GLU A 187 -13.20 11.22 -4.46
C GLU A 187 -12.40 11.26 -3.15
N LEU A 188 -11.34 10.45 -3.10
CA LEU A 188 -10.40 10.44 -1.99
C LEU A 188 -9.57 11.74 -2.01
N PRO A 189 -9.47 12.45 -0.87
CA PRO A 189 -8.67 13.67 -0.79
C PRO A 189 -7.16 13.36 -0.79
N SER A 190 -6.36 14.35 -1.19
CA SER A 190 -4.90 14.34 -1.02
C SER A 190 -4.53 14.60 0.43
N PHE A 191 -3.61 13.82 0.99
CA PHE A 191 -2.97 14.10 2.28
C PHE A 191 -1.75 15.00 2.12
N GLN A 192 -1.12 14.97 0.94
CA GLN A 192 -0.11 15.96 0.58
C GLN A 192 -0.80 17.32 0.52
N GLY A 193 -0.45 18.18 1.48
CA GLY A 193 -1.11 19.46 1.70
C GLY A 193 -1.31 20.24 0.41
N SER A 194 -2.46 20.89 0.31
CA SER A 194 -2.71 21.81 -0.79
C SER A 194 -1.57 22.85 -0.88
N PRO A 195 -1.17 23.28 -2.09
CA PRO A 195 -0.31 24.45 -2.26
C PRO A 195 -0.90 25.72 -1.60
N LEU A 196 -2.13 25.70 -1.08
CA LEU A 196 -2.72 26.76 -0.25
C LEU A 196 -1.82 27.21 0.91
N ALA A 197 -1.08 26.31 1.58
CA ALA A 197 -0.12 26.72 2.62
C ALA A 197 1.03 27.58 2.05
N ALA A 198 1.52 27.25 0.85
CA ALA A 198 2.48 28.07 0.10
C ALA A 198 1.84 29.35 -0.48
N THR A 199 0.51 29.32 -0.73
CA THR A 199 -0.27 30.45 -1.25
C THR A 199 -0.51 31.53 -0.18
N ILE A 200 -0.52 31.18 1.12
CA ILE A 200 -0.62 32.15 2.23
C ILE A 200 0.71 32.86 2.48
N LEU A 201 1.84 32.18 2.26
CA LEU A 201 3.18 32.76 2.45
C LEU A 201 3.48 33.91 1.49
N LEU A 202 2.97 33.84 0.25
CA LEU A 202 3.23 34.84 -0.78
C LEU A 202 2.62 36.23 -0.44
N PRO A 203 1.32 36.36 -0.07
CA PRO A 203 0.75 37.62 0.41
C PRO A 203 1.45 38.19 1.65
N VAL A 204 1.83 37.32 2.61
CA VAL A 204 2.47 37.75 3.86
C VAL A 204 3.83 38.40 3.59
N LEU A 205 4.66 37.79 2.73
CA LEU A 205 5.96 38.35 2.33
C LEU A 205 5.81 39.68 1.61
N VAL A 206 4.85 39.79 0.68
CA VAL A 206 4.59 41.05 -0.04
C VAL A 206 4.16 42.15 0.94
N MET A 207 3.26 41.85 1.88
CA MET A 207 2.83 42.81 2.91
C MET A 207 3.98 43.24 3.82
N SER A 208 4.86 42.32 4.24
CA SER A 208 6.04 42.65 5.05
C SER A 208 7.02 43.58 4.32
N VAL A 209 7.24 43.36 3.03
CA VAL A 209 8.12 44.20 2.19
C VAL A 209 7.56 45.61 2.06
N ILE A 210 6.25 45.75 1.83
CA ILE A 210 5.58 47.07 1.75
C ILE A 210 5.74 47.82 3.08
N ILE A 211 5.45 47.17 4.22
CA ILE A 211 5.60 47.77 5.55
C ILE A 211 7.04 48.22 5.80
N PHE A 212 8.02 47.40 5.42
CA PHE A 212 9.44 47.72 5.55
C PHE A 212 9.79 48.96 4.74
N PHE A 213 9.47 49.01 3.44
CA PHE A 213 9.73 50.17 2.59
C PHE A 213 9.04 51.46 3.09
N SER A 214 7.78 51.38 3.55
CA SER A 214 7.08 52.51 4.14
C SER A 214 7.77 53.04 5.41
N PHE A 215 8.31 52.14 6.25
CA PHE A 215 9.06 52.52 7.44
C PHE A 215 10.38 53.26 7.11
N PHE A 216 11.11 52.80 6.09
CA PHE A 216 12.32 53.50 5.64
C PHE A 216 12.01 54.86 5.04
N ALA A 217 11.00 54.96 4.18
CA ALA A 217 10.59 56.23 3.57
C ALA A 217 10.20 57.27 4.64
N TYR A 218 9.34 56.88 5.60
CA TYR A 218 8.94 57.74 6.72
C TYR A 218 10.13 58.23 7.55
N LYS A 219 11.12 57.35 7.80
CA LYS A 219 12.31 57.72 8.56
C LYS A 219 13.19 58.71 7.79
N VAL A 220 13.36 58.52 6.48
CA VAL A 220 14.14 59.39 5.60
C VAL A 220 13.49 60.78 5.49
N ASP A 221 12.18 60.87 5.32
CA ASP A 221 11.46 62.15 5.26
C ASP A 221 11.63 62.95 6.56
N LYS A 222 11.57 62.30 7.72
CA LYS A 222 11.79 62.96 9.02
C LYS A 222 13.21 63.53 9.15
N PHE A 223 14.21 62.89 8.54
CA PHE A 223 15.59 63.41 8.51
C PHE A 223 15.74 64.65 7.62
N PHE A 224 14.97 64.76 6.52
CA PHE A 224 15.01 65.93 5.64
C PHE A 224 14.15 67.10 6.14
N VAL A 225 13.10 66.85 6.94
CA VAL A 225 12.25 67.89 7.53
C VAL A 225 12.88 68.55 8.77
N GLN A 226 13.91 67.94 9.38
CA GLN A 226 14.60 68.47 10.58
C GLN A 226 15.95 69.15 10.30
N LYS A 227 16.25 69.53 9.06
CA LYS A 227 17.48 70.25 8.68
C LYS A 227 17.16 71.58 8.04
#